data_AF-V3ZFP2-F1
#
_entry.id   AF-V3ZFP2-F1
#
_cell.length_a   1.000
_cell.length_b   1.000
_cell.length_c   1.000
_cell.angle_alpha   90.00
_cell.angle_beta   90.00
_cell.angle_gamma   90.00
#
_symmetry.space_group_name_H-M   'P 1'
#
loop_
_entity.id
_entity.type
_entity.pdbx_description
1 polymer ?
#
loop_
_entity_poly.entity_id
_entity_poly.type
_entity_poly.pdbx_seq_one_letter_code
_entity_poly.pdbx_strand_id
1 'polypeptide(L)'
;MDTLLSQSKRDQHRRFEEKLAARRRSKMEREATMGVTRENSSAEQFQKYEEKKAMKKNILENLEKQLEADKERLLSSLRNKTNKMERVKARWKMLAKLNQEQKLLLAEENFESARIVFDMSESALRKEKSFIQERDRHRELAKGRLTSRGSPRKSVEENQQDILKFLEQKPETPKKQKKIKERVMENLYEHHQYEREIFVKLLQLAQQQTELQEKAKNMSEKELKDILTKLQNDQIKIQSDAQQTALTVNLNALTESEQQTYYVGVSKRRSLQFQLYMDAIVYRIEVELRMLKENGIEINEEVIHKELSVSLLADLQERQDNESSVLRNIIVEKDDEMLENICGVQKVGQREGWYKNLSVVIFTLTLSSDDLELLPDITNETKKLEEEFEKQKQEITEKALNSGEDPEPKISELKEKYESKKQGIKEKYERKMLEIREKQAAKKHAKEKKEMKEMEEKELVNMAEMRAKAMKTGGVTLRRKTSVLQDRLSIIREGKKDAEEKEKEKNPRSKSVDAKKSSLLKREKTALDIEVSDGQKQAMFSQIVRQQQNLQSKITDQQKQQEENLQKRLAAKRNQNEQAAALVNLGERQKTILEQKNGTDKSQIKVEKSGRSKSSDRT
;
A
#
# COMPACT_ATOMS: atom_id res chain seq x y z
N MET A 1 -42.90 3.43 -23.69
CA MET A 1 -43.94 4.34 -24.25
C MET A 1 -45.27 3.63 -24.41
N ASP A 2 -45.31 2.38 -24.88
CA ASP A 2 -46.59 1.62 -25.03
C ASP A 2 -47.28 1.23 -23.70
N THR A 3 -46.55 1.22 -22.58
CA THR A 3 -47.11 0.99 -21.24
C THR A 3 -47.94 2.17 -20.71
N LEU A 4 -47.63 3.40 -21.12
CA LEU A 4 -48.33 4.63 -20.68
C LEU A 4 -49.67 4.83 -21.42
N LEU A 5 -49.73 4.47 -22.71
CA LEU A 5 -50.97 4.52 -23.51
C LEU A 5 -51.99 3.43 -23.10
N SER A 6 -51.49 2.28 -22.62
CA SER A 6 -52.31 1.19 -22.08
C SER A 6 -53.01 1.58 -20.76
N GLN A 7 -52.31 2.30 -19.88
CA GLN A 7 -52.86 2.80 -18.62
C GLN A 7 -53.94 3.86 -18.84
N SER A 8 -53.73 4.79 -19.80
CA SER A 8 -54.72 5.83 -20.13
C SER A 8 -56.04 5.28 -20.68
N LYS A 9 -55.99 4.23 -21.52
CA LYS A 9 -57.21 3.58 -22.05
C LYS A 9 -58.00 2.83 -20.98
N ARG A 10 -57.30 2.19 -20.03
CA ARG A 10 -57.94 1.51 -18.88
C ARG A 10 -58.65 2.50 -17.96
N ASP A 11 -58.03 3.66 -17.71
CA ASP A 11 -58.65 4.71 -16.89
C ASP A 11 -59.87 5.35 -17.58
N GLN A 12 -59.84 5.52 -18.91
CA GLN A 12 -61.01 6.00 -19.66
C GLN A 12 -62.16 5.00 -19.63
N HIS A 13 -61.87 3.69 -19.77
CA HIS A 13 -62.89 2.64 -19.69
C HIS A 13 -63.53 2.56 -18.30
N ARG A 14 -62.71 2.64 -17.25
CA ARG A 14 -63.18 2.67 -15.85
C ARG A 14 -64.10 3.86 -15.58
N ARG A 15 -63.75 5.07 -16.06
CA ARG A 15 -64.62 6.26 -15.93
C ARG A 15 -65.94 6.13 -16.70
N PHE A 16 -65.94 5.43 -17.83
CA PHE A 16 -67.15 5.19 -18.61
C PHE A 16 -68.09 4.20 -17.90
N GLU A 17 -67.53 3.13 -17.32
CA GLU A 17 -68.29 2.18 -16.50
C GLU A 17 -68.86 2.81 -15.23
N GLU A 18 -68.08 3.66 -14.54
CA GLU A 18 -68.56 4.44 -13.40
C GLU A 18 -69.73 5.37 -13.78
N LYS A 19 -69.68 6.01 -14.96
CA LYS A 19 -70.79 6.82 -15.49
C LYS A 19 -72.04 6.02 -15.84
N LEU A 20 -71.88 4.84 -16.45
CA LEU A 20 -73.01 3.96 -16.76
C LEU A 20 -73.66 3.42 -15.48
N ALA A 21 -72.85 3.06 -14.48
CA ALA A 21 -73.32 2.64 -13.17
C ALA A 21 -74.06 3.78 -12.45
N ALA A 22 -73.54 5.01 -12.50
CA ALA A 22 -74.22 6.19 -11.96
C ALA A 22 -75.55 6.47 -12.67
N ARG A 23 -75.61 6.34 -14.01
CA ARG A 23 -76.85 6.52 -14.78
C ARG A 23 -77.89 5.44 -14.48
N ARG A 24 -77.47 4.19 -14.26
CA ARG A 24 -78.36 3.11 -13.81
C ARG A 24 -78.86 3.35 -12.39
N ARG A 25 -78.01 3.86 -11.48
CA ARG A 25 -78.42 4.28 -10.13
C ARG A 25 -79.43 5.42 -10.18
N SER A 26 -79.21 6.48 -10.94
CA SER A 26 -80.20 7.56 -11.09
C SER A 26 -81.48 7.11 -11.81
N LYS A 27 -81.41 6.13 -12.71
CA LYS A 27 -82.61 5.55 -13.32
C LYS A 27 -83.42 4.75 -12.29
N MET A 28 -82.77 3.88 -11.51
CA MET A 28 -83.43 3.16 -10.40
C MET A 28 -83.93 4.09 -9.30
N GLU A 29 -83.20 5.15 -8.97
CA GLU A 29 -83.60 6.16 -7.97
C GLU A 29 -84.79 6.99 -8.47
N ARG A 30 -84.85 7.32 -9.77
CA ARG A 30 -86.03 7.93 -10.40
C ARG A 30 -87.22 6.99 -10.50
N GLU A 31 -86.98 5.71 -10.78
CA GLU A 31 -88.02 4.66 -10.82
C GLU A 31 -88.52 4.30 -9.41
N ALA A 32 -87.70 4.46 -8.36
CA ALA A 32 -88.05 4.23 -6.96
C ALA A 32 -88.71 5.44 -6.28
N THR A 33 -88.45 6.68 -6.74
CA THR A 33 -89.04 7.91 -6.18
C THR A 33 -90.28 8.39 -6.93
N MET A 34 -90.47 7.98 -8.19
CA MET A 34 -91.60 8.41 -9.03
C MET A 34 -92.20 7.21 -9.77
N GLY A 35 -93.18 6.54 -9.16
CA GLY A 35 -94.03 5.62 -9.90
C GLY A 35 -95.04 6.39 -10.76
N VAL A 36 -94.76 6.66 -12.05
CA VAL A 36 -95.76 7.08 -13.08
C VAL A 36 -95.34 6.67 -14.51
N THR A 37 -96.34 6.29 -15.33
CA THR A 37 -96.36 5.70 -16.69
C THR A 37 -96.61 6.67 -17.88
N ARG A 38 -96.30 6.19 -19.11
CA ARG A 38 -97.02 6.30 -20.44
C ARG A 38 -96.99 7.60 -21.31
N GLU A 39 -96.45 7.47 -22.55
CA GLU A 39 -96.90 7.98 -23.89
C GLU A 39 -95.70 8.20 -24.83
N ASN A 40 -95.53 7.42 -25.94
CA ASN A 40 -94.42 7.66 -26.91
C ASN A 40 -94.57 7.03 -28.31
N SER A 41 -95.74 6.55 -28.74
CA SER A 41 -95.84 5.72 -29.96
C SER A 41 -96.20 6.45 -31.27
N SER A 42 -96.38 7.77 -31.32
CA SER A 42 -96.88 8.45 -32.54
C SER A 42 -95.83 9.21 -33.38
N ALA A 43 -94.60 9.40 -32.90
CA ALA A 43 -93.58 10.23 -33.57
C ALA A 43 -92.79 9.53 -34.70
N GLU A 44 -92.81 8.19 -34.78
CA GLU A 44 -91.89 7.46 -35.66
C GLU A 44 -92.29 7.42 -37.14
N GLN A 45 -93.55 7.69 -37.50
CA GLN A 45 -94.00 7.50 -38.89
C GLN A 45 -93.75 8.69 -39.82
N PHE A 46 -93.60 9.92 -39.31
CA PHE A 46 -93.37 11.11 -40.16
C PHE A 46 -91.93 11.22 -40.70
N GLN A 47 -90.93 10.66 -40.00
CA GLN A 47 -89.53 10.82 -40.38
C GLN A 47 -89.15 10.11 -41.70
N LYS A 48 -89.83 9.02 -42.06
CA LYS A 48 -89.43 8.19 -43.20
C LYS A 48 -89.69 8.82 -44.58
N TYR A 49 -90.51 9.86 -44.69
CA TYR A 49 -90.86 10.45 -45.98
C TYR A 49 -89.91 11.56 -46.44
N GLU A 50 -89.25 12.28 -45.52
CA GLU A 50 -88.33 13.38 -45.88
C GLU A 50 -86.98 12.90 -46.42
N GLU A 51 -86.49 11.74 -45.96
CA GLU A 51 -85.16 11.23 -46.31
C GLU A 51 -84.98 10.95 -47.82
N LYS A 52 -86.06 10.59 -48.52
CA LYS A 52 -85.98 10.18 -49.93
C LYS A 52 -85.76 11.34 -50.91
N LYS A 53 -86.13 12.58 -50.56
CA LYS A 53 -85.91 13.75 -51.44
C LYS A 53 -84.48 14.32 -51.33
N ALA A 54 -83.81 14.15 -50.19
CA ALA A 54 -82.44 14.64 -49.98
C ALA A 54 -81.38 13.89 -50.82
N MET A 55 -81.63 12.62 -51.17
CA MET A 55 -80.63 11.77 -51.83
C MET A 55 -80.26 12.19 -53.27
N LYS A 56 -81.17 12.79 -54.05
CA LYS A 56 -80.92 13.04 -55.50
C LYS A 56 -80.12 14.32 -55.81
N LYS A 57 -80.05 15.30 -54.90
CA LYS A 57 -79.22 16.52 -55.07
C LYS A 57 -77.74 16.32 -54.67
N ASN A 58 -77.37 15.19 -54.06
CA ASN A 58 -76.05 14.97 -53.47
C ASN A 58 -74.99 14.34 -54.39
N ILE A 59 -75.32 13.94 -55.62
CA ILE A 59 -74.36 13.16 -56.43
C ILE A 59 -73.26 14.05 -57.04
N LEU A 60 -73.60 15.24 -57.55
CA LEU A 60 -72.62 16.16 -58.14
C LEU A 60 -71.70 16.78 -57.08
N GLU A 61 -72.28 17.21 -55.94
CA GLU A 61 -71.49 17.68 -54.80
C GLU A 61 -70.53 16.59 -54.28
N ASN A 62 -70.92 15.32 -54.32
CA ASN A 62 -70.05 14.23 -53.91
C ASN A 62 -68.86 14.03 -54.87
N LEU A 63 -69.04 14.23 -56.18
CA LEU A 63 -67.95 14.12 -57.15
C LEU A 63 -66.95 15.28 -57.02
N GLU A 64 -67.45 16.50 -56.78
CA GLU A 64 -66.60 17.67 -56.54
C GLU A 64 -65.80 17.51 -55.24
N LYS A 65 -66.46 17.07 -54.15
CA LYS A 65 -65.78 16.72 -52.88
C LYS A 65 -64.75 15.61 -53.05
N GLN A 66 -64.98 14.62 -53.92
CA GLN A 66 -64.01 13.56 -54.20
C GLN A 66 -62.78 14.09 -54.96
N LEU A 67 -62.98 14.96 -55.95
CA LEU A 67 -61.87 15.59 -56.66
C LEU A 67 -61.03 16.49 -55.76
N GLU A 68 -61.67 17.28 -54.91
CA GLU A 68 -60.97 18.10 -53.91
C GLU A 68 -60.21 17.21 -52.91
N ALA A 69 -60.83 16.13 -52.43
CA ALA A 69 -60.18 15.18 -51.52
C ALA A 69 -58.97 14.49 -52.16
N ASP A 70 -59.04 14.12 -53.44
CA ASP A 70 -57.92 13.49 -54.14
C ASP A 70 -56.80 14.47 -54.45
N LYS A 71 -57.12 15.73 -54.78
CA LYS A 71 -56.14 16.82 -54.90
C LYS A 71 -55.41 17.06 -53.57
N GLU A 72 -56.15 17.12 -52.46
CA GLU A 72 -55.57 17.26 -51.12
C GLU A 72 -54.70 16.05 -50.72
N ARG A 73 -55.12 14.83 -51.07
CA ARG A 73 -54.32 13.61 -50.87
C ARG A 73 -53.01 13.64 -51.64
N LEU A 74 -53.02 14.14 -52.88
CA LEU A 74 -51.79 14.27 -53.67
C LEU A 74 -50.86 15.35 -53.13
N LEU A 75 -51.40 16.51 -52.77
CA LEU A 75 -50.62 17.61 -52.17
C LEU A 75 -50.03 17.22 -50.80
N SER A 76 -50.80 16.51 -49.97
CA SER A 76 -50.29 15.98 -48.69
C SER A 76 -49.24 14.89 -48.89
N SER A 77 -49.37 14.02 -49.90
CA SER A 77 -48.35 13.04 -50.27
C SER A 77 -47.04 13.70 -50.70
N LEU A 78 -47.10 14.76 -51.52
CA LEU A 78 -45.92 15.53 -51.93
C LEU A 78 -45.25 16.24 -50.75
N ARG A 79 -46.03 16.91 -49.89
CA ARG A 79 -45.53 17.53 -48.65
C ARG A 79 -44.91 16.50 -47.70
N ASN A 80 -45.46 15.30 -47.62
CA ASN A 80 -44.88 14.24 -46.80
C ASN A 80 -43.55 13.71 -47.36
N LYS A 81 -43.37 13.67 -48.69
CA LYS A 81 -42.08 13.32 -49.30
C LYS A 81 -41.02 14.41 -49.04
N THR A 82 -41.36 15.69 -49.16
CA THR A 82 -40.44 16.79 -48.85
C THR A 82 -40.08 16.78 -47.35
N ASN A 83 -41.05 16.60 -46.47
CA ASN A 83 -40.82 16.48 -45.02
C ASN A 83 -39.94 15.27 -44.67
N LYS A 84 -40.08 14.13 -45.35
CA LYS A 84 -39.20 12.97 -45.17
C LYS A 84 -37.76 13.29 -45.58
N MET A 85 -37.57 13.97 -46.71
CA MET A 85 -36.24 14.38 -47.16
C MET A 85 -35.59 15.38 -46.20
N GLU A 86 -36.34 16.34 -45.68
CA GLU A 86 -35.85 17.29 -44.67
C GLU A 86 -35.48 16.60 -43.35
N ARG A 87 -36.30 15.64 -42.88
CA ARG A 87 -35.98 14.83 -41.70
C ARG A 87 -34.72 14.00 -41.89
N VAL A 88 -34.53 13.41 -43.07
CA VAL A 88 -33.31 12.66 -43.41
C VAL A 88 -32.10 13.60 -43.44
N LYS A 89 -32.20 14.77 -44.10
CA LYS A 89 -31.13 15.78 -44.10
C LYS A 89 -30.80 16.27 -42.68
N ALA A 90 -31.80 16.50 -41.84
CA ALA A 90 -31.61 16.87 -40.44
C ALA A 90 -30.88 15.77 -39.66
N ARG A 91 -31.24 14.51 -39.88
CA ARG A 91 -30.56 13.35 -39.29
C ARG A 91 -29.10 13.26 -39.74
N TRP A 92 -28.81 13.45 -41.03
CA TRP A 92 -27.43 13.48 -41.53
C TRP A 92 -26.62 14.62 -40.93
N LYS A 93 -27.21 15.82 -40.80
CA LYS A 93 -26.55 16.94 -40.11
C LYS A 93 -26.24 16.63 -38.65
N MET A 94 -27.16 15.99 -37.93
CA MET A 94 -26.91 15.55 -36.55
C MET A 94 -25.83 14.48 -36.46
N LEU A 95 -25.84 13.48 -37.35
CA LEU A 95 -24.79 12.45 -37.40
C LEU A 95 -23.42 13.04 -37.72
N ALA A 96 -23.34 14.01 -38.63
CA ALA A 96 -22.10 14.71 -38.94
C ALA A 96 -21.56 15.49 -37.73
N LYS A 97 -22.43 16.19 -36.99
CA LYS A 97 -22.06 16.88 -35.74
C LYS A 97 -21.57 15.89 -34.68
N LEU A 98 -22.30 14.79 -34.47
CA LEU A 98 -21.93 13.76 -33.50
C LEU A 98 -20.56 13.13 -33.83
N ASN A 99 -20.30 12.83 -35.12
CA ASN A 99 -19.00 12.33 -35.55
C ASN A 99 -17.86 13.35 -35.36
N GLN A 100 -18.15 14.65 -35.50
CA GLN A 100 -17.19 15.72 -35.23
C GLN A 100 -16.90 15.83 -33.74
N GLU A 101 -17.94 15.79 -32.90
CA GLU A 101 -17.82 15.78 -31.43
C GLU A 101 -17.04 14.56 -30.94
N GLN A 102 -17.28 13.36 -31.49
CA GLN A 102 -16.50 12.16 -31.16
C GLN A 102 -15.01 12.30 -31.52
N LYS A 103 -14.68 12.92 -32.66
CA LYS A 103 -13.28 13.16 -33.04
C LYS A 103 -12.60 14.17 -32.12
N LEU A 104 -13.34 15.18 -31.64
CA LEU A 104 -12.84 16.16 -30.67
C LEU A 104 -12.60 15.49 -29.31
N LEU A 105 -13.55 14.69 -28.82
CA LEU A 105 -13.38 13.95 -27.55
C LEU A 105 -12.18 13.00 -27.59
N LEU A 106 -11.98 12.25 -28.68
CA LEU A 106 -10.80 11.38 -28.84
C LEU A 106 -9.49 12.17 -28.87
N ALA A 107 -9.49 13.40 -29.42
CA ALA A 107 -8.32 14.27 -29.37
C ALA A 107 -8.07 14.78 -27.94
N GLU A 108 -9.13 15.19 -27.23
CA GLU A 108 -9.07 15.63 -25.83
C GLU A 108 -8.58 14.52 -24.88
N GLU A 109 -9.01 13.27 -25.05
CA GLU A 109 -8.49 12.12 -24.29
C GLU A 109 -6.99 11.89 -24.48
N ASN A 110 -6.47 12.13 -25.69
CA ASN A 110 -5.03 12.08 -25.97
C ASN A 110 -4.27 13.23 -25.31
N PHE A 111 -4.86 14.43 -25.22
CA PHE A 111 -4.27 15.56 -24.50
C PHE A 111 -4.31 15.37 -22.98
N GLU A 112 -5.41 14.83 -22.43
CA GLU A 112 -5.51 14.52 -21.01
C GLU A 112 -4.53 13.44 -20.60
N SER A 113 -4.41 12.36 -21.37
CA SER A 113 -3.40 11.32 -21.11
C SER A 113 -1.98 11.85 -21.24
N ALA A 114 -1.66 12.67 -22.25
CA ALA A 114 -0.37 13.34 -22.37
C ALA A 114 -0.09 14.30 -21.20
N ARG A 115 -1.11 15.03 -20.74
CA ARG A 115 -1.02 15.91 -19.57
C ARG A 115 -0.78 15.12 -18.29
N ILE A 116 -1.46 13.99 -18.09
CA ILE A 116 -1.22 13.11 -16.94
C ILE A 116 0.22 12.59 -16.98
N VAL A 117 0.72 12.16 -18.14
CA VAL A 117 2.12 11.72 -18.29
C VAL A 117 3.10 12.86 -18.02
N PHE A 118 2.80 14.08 -18.50
CA PHE A 118 3.61 15.27 -18.24
C PHE A 118 3.61 15.65 -16.76
N ASP A 119 2.45 15.73 -16.12
CA ASP A 119 2.29 16.02 -14.69
C ASP A 119 2.99 14.95 -13.84
N MET A 120 2.91 13.67 -14.25
CA MET A 120 3.66 12.58 -13.61
C MET A 120 5.18 12.78 -13.78
N SER A 121 5.65 13.13 -14.98
CA SER A 121 7.07 13.36 -15.24
C SER A 121 7.61 14.59 -14.49
N GLU A 122 6.84 15.66 -14.42
CA GLU A 122 7.19 16.87 -13.70
C GLU A 122 7.19 16.61 -12.19
N SER A 123 6.21 15.85 -11.70
CA SER A 123 6.19 15.42 -10.31
C SER A 123 7.38 14.52 -9.96
N ALA A 124 7.83 13.67 -10.90
CA ALA A 124 9.01 12.83 -10.72
C ALA A 124 10.29 13.67 -10.69
N LEU A 125 10.46 14.61 -11.62
CA LEU A 125 11.60 15.54 -11.65
C LEU A 125 11.64 16.44 -10.41
N ARG A 126 10.49 16.91 -9.92
CA ARG A 126 10.41 17.68 -8.68
C ARG A 126 10.80 16.83 -7.46
N LYS A 127 10.34 15.59 -7.40
CA LYS A 127 10.73 14.62 -6.35
C LYS A 127 12.23 14.30 -6.39
N GLU A 128 12.79 14.18 -7.58
CA GLU A 128 14.22 13.93 -7.76
C GLU A 128 15.05 15.14 -7.30
N LYS A 129 14.67 16.35 -7.70
CA LYS A 129 15.33 17.57 -7.23
C LYS A 129 15.22 17.73 -5.72
N SER A 130 14.05 17.46 -5.13
CA SER A 130 13.90 17.50 -3.67
C SER A 130 14.75 16.41 -2.99
N PHE A 131 14.83 15.22 -3.58
CA PHE A 131 15.64 14.13 -3.05
C PHE A 131 17.13 14.47 -3.06
N ILE A 132 17.64 15.05 -4.13
CA ILE A 132 19.04 15.50 -4.22
C ILE A 132 19.32 16.57 -3.16
N GLN A 133 18.45 17.59 -3.07
CA GLN A 133 18.59 18.67 -2.07
C GLN A 133 18.53 18.14 -0.63
N GLU A 134 17.64 17.18 -0.37
CA GLU A 134 17.47 16.57 0.94
C GLU A 134 18.69 15.69 1.29
N ARG A 135 19.21 14.93 0.33
CA ARG A 135 20.46 14.18 0.46
C ARG A 135 21.66 15.10 0.72
N ASP A 136 21.76 16.23 0.04
CA ASP A 136 22.82 17.21 0.27
C ASP A 136 22.70 17.84 1.66
N ARG A 137 21.48 18.19 2.08
CA ARG A 137 21.21 18.63 3.45
C ARG A 137 21.63 17.58 4.49
N HIS A 138 21.36 16.29 4.24
CA HIS A 138 21.80 15.21 5.13
C HIS A 138 23.31 15.08 5.20
N ARG A 139 24.01 15.27 4.07
CA ARG A 139 25.48 15.30 4.02
C ARG A 139 26.05 16.47 4.81
N GLU A 140 25.48 17.67 4.68
CA GLU A 140 25.89 18.84 5.46
C GLU A 140 25.71 18.61 6.97
N LEU A 141 24.55 18.09 7.39
CA LEU A 141 24.29 17.73 8.79
C LEU A 141 25.25 16.65 9.29
N ALA A 142 25.56 15.64 8.46
CA ALA A 142 26.53 14.60 8.79
C ALA A 142 27.94 15.19 8.97
N LYS A 143 28.38 16.08 8.09
CA LYS A 143 29.64 16.84 8.21
C LYS A 143 29.67 17.66 9.50
N GLY A 144 28.59 18.38 9.81
CA GLY A 144 28.45 19.15 11.06
C GLY A 144 28.58 18.28 12.32
N ARG A 145 28.03 17.05 12.30
CA ARG A 145 28.11 16.11 13.43
C ARG A 145 29.51 15.53 13.63
N LEU A 146 30.17 15.13 12.55
CA LEU A 146 31.54 14.59 12.62
C LEU A 146 32.53 15.66 13.08
N THR A 147 32.36 16.91 12.62
CA THR A 147 33.21 18.05 13.01
C THR A 147 32.96 18.47 14.47
N SER A 148 31.70 18.53 14.91
CA SER A 148 31.34 18.91 16.30
C SER A 148 31.86 17.91 17.35
N ARG A 149 32.09 16.65 16.98
CA ARG A 149 32.70 15.62 17.83
C ARG A 149 34.20 15.43 17.58
N GLY A 150 34.82 16.23 16.70
CA GLY A 150 36.26 16.18 16.38
C GLY A 150 37.20 16.75 17.44
N SER A 151 36.82 16.72 18.72
CA SER A 151 37.57 17.30 19.85
C SER A 151 37.87 16.23 20.91
N PRO A 152 39.00 16.36 21.66
CA PRO A 152 40.24 15.63 21.43
C PRO A 152 40.09 14.10 21.62
N ARG A 153 41.02 13.33 21.03
CA ARG A 153 41.11 11.86 21.15
C ARG A 153 41.28 11.45 22.62
N LYS A 154 40.17 11.23 23.33
CA LYS A 154 40.16 10.47 24.59
C LYS A 154 40.70 9.07 24.31
N SER A 155 41.35 8.45 25.31
CA SER A 155 41.90 7.10 25.17
C SER A 155 40.79 6.10 24.81
N VAL A 156 41.15 5.01 24.12
CA VAL A 156 40.22 3.95 23.71
C VAL A 156 39.45 3.40 24.92
N GLU A 157 40.12 3.31 26.08
CA GLU A 157 39.56 2.82 27.34
C GLU A 157 38.56 3.81 27.95
N GLU A 158 38.83 5.12 27.93
CA GLU A 158 37.88 6.14 28.38
C GLU A 158 36.62 6.17 27.49
N ASN A 159 36.80 6.02 26.18
CA ASN A 159 35.68 5.92 25.25
C ASN A 159 34.84 4.65 25.52
N GLN A 160 35.47 3.51 25.78
CA GLN A 160 34.77 2.26 26.12
C GLN A 160 34.04 2.34 27.47
N GLN A 161 34.61 2.99 28.49
CA GLN A 161 33.97 3.19 29.79
C GLN A 161 32.79 4.18 29.72
N ASP A 162 32.94 5.27 28.97
CA ASP A 162 31.83 6.21 28.70
C ASP A 162 30.70 5.51 27.91
N ILE A 163 31.03 4.51 27.09
CA ILE A 163 30.05 3.67 26.37
C ILE A 163 29.31 2.73 27.32
N LEU A 164 30.01 2.03 28.22
CA LEU A 164 29.35 1.18 29.21
C LEU A 164 28.40 2.00 30.09
N LYS A 165 28.82 3.18 30.55
CA LYS A 165 27.96 4.11 31.29
C LYS A 165 26.76 4.59 30.46
N PHE A 166 26.95 4.87 29.18
CA PHE A 166 25.87 5.26 28.27
C PHE A 166 24.90 4.11 27.97
N LEU A 167 25.38 2.88 27.86
CA LEU A 167 24.57 1.67 27.69
C LEU A 167 23.88 1.22 28.98
N GLU A 168 24.39 1.65 30.14
CA GLU A 168 23.80 1.43 31.48
C GLU A 168 22.78 2.49 31.88
N GLN A 169 22.76 3.66 31.22
CA GLN A 169 21.75 4.68 31.47
C GLN A 169 20.34 4.13 31.19
N LYS A 170 19.49 4.17 32.23
CA LYS A 170 18.07 3.85 32.09
C LYS A 170 17.44 4.87 31.14
N PRO A 171 16.63 4.43 30.15
CA PRO A 171 15.85 5.36 29.35
C PRO A 171 14.91 6.13 30.28
N GLU A 172 15.05 7.45 30.32
CA GLU A 172 14.21 8.31 31.14
C GLU A 172 12.75 8.14 30.71
N THR A 173 11.84 7.98 31.68
CA THR A 173 10.42 7.90 31.34
C THR A 173 9.91 9.29 30.94
N PRO A 174 9.35 9.48 29.74
CA PRO A 174 8.81 10.77 29.35
C PRO A 174 7.67 11.20 30.29
N LYS A 175 7.63 12.49 30.61
CA LYS A 175 6.62 13.12 31.49
C LYS A 175 5.22 12.75 30.98
N LYS A 176 4.39 12.15 31.84
CA LYS A 176 3.09 11.50 31.51
C LYS A 176 2.02 12.41 30.88
N GLN A 177 2.28 13.71 30.67
CA GLN A 177 1.27 14.71 30.28
C GLN A 177 1.14 14.97 28.77
N LYS A 178 2.03 14.44 27.92
CA LYS A 178 1.93 14.63 26.45
C LYS A 178 0.87 13.73 25.82
N LYS A 179 0.20 14.23 24.77
CA LYS A 179 -0.76 13.45 23.96
C LYS A 179 -0.07 12.21 23.39
N ILE A 180 -0.78 11.09 23.28
CA ILE A 180 -0.20 9.80 22.87
C ILE A 180 0.52 9.92 21.51
N LYS A 181 -0.07 10.65 20.55
CA LYS A 181 0.52 10.93 19.23
C LYS A 181 1.88 11.64 19.30
N GLU A 182 1.99 12.66 20.15
CA GLU A 182 3.23 13.41 20.37
C GLU A 182 4.28 12.52 21.03
N ARG A 183 3.87 11.68 21.99
CA ARG A 183 4.77 10.74 22.68
C ARG A 183 5.38 9.69 21.75
N VAL A 184 4.59 9.17 20.81
CA VAL A 184 5.08 8.19 19.81
C VAL A 184 6.15 8.83 18.91
N MET A 185 5.96 10.08 18.50
CA MET A 185 6.96 10.81 17.71
C MET A 185 8.19 11.17 18.53
N GLU A 186 8.03 11.61 19.78
CA GLU A 186 9.16 11.94 20.65
C GLU A 186 10.05 10.73 20.92
N ASN A 187 9.48 9.57 21.26
CA ASN A 187 10.27 8.35 21.44
C ASN A 187 10.99 7.95 20.15
N LEU A 188 10.37 8.15 18.98
CA LEU A 188 11.02 7.89 17.69
C LEU A 188 12.23 8.82 17.52
N TYR A 189 12.07 10.11 17.77
CA TYR A 189 13.17 11.09 17.64
C TYR A 189 14.31 10.82 18.63
N GLU A 190 14.00 10.48 19.87
CA GLU A 190 14.98 10.03 20.86
C GLU A 190 15.71 8.78 20.35
N HIS A 191 14.99 7.79 19.85
CA HIS A 191 15.59 6.58 19.30
C HIS A 191 16.53 6.87 18.12
N HIS A 192 16.10 7.71 17.18
CA HIS A 192 16.92 8.16 16.06
C HIS A 192 18.15 8.93 16.52
N GLN A 193 18.03 9.73 17.58
CA GLN A 193 19.16 10.40 18.18
C GLN A 193 20.16 9.40 18.77
N TYR A 194 19.70 8.40 19.53
CA TYR A 194 20.54 7.32 20.05
C TYR A 194 21.25 6.56 18.92
N GLU A 195 20.55 6.19 17.85
CA GLU A 195 21.14 5.53 16.68
C GLU A 195 22.27 6.37 16.06
N ARG A 196 22.03 7.68 15.86
CA ARG A 196 23.05 8.58 15.31
C ARG A 196 24.26 8.72 16.23
N GLU A 197 24.03 8.85 17.53
CA GLU A 197 25.11 9.00 18.50
C GLU A 197 25.97 7.74 18.58
N ILE A 198 25.36 6.56 18.55
CA ILE A 198 26.03 5.26 18.51
C ILE A 198 26.79 5.12 17.19
N PHE A 199 26.17 5.48 16.06
CA PHE A 199 26.83 5.34 14.78
C PHE A 199 28.07 6.20 14.64
N VAL A 200 28.02 7.45 15.12
CA VAL A 200 29.21 8.31 15.16
C VAL A 200 30.30 7.73 16.06
N LYS A 201 29.94 7.16 17.22
CA LYS A 201 30.91 6.47 18.10
C LYS A 201 31.53 5.27 17.41
N LEU A 202 30.73 4.46 16.71
CA LEU A 202 31.21 3.31 15.96
C LEU A 202 32.19 3.72 14.84
N LEU A 203 31.87 4.78 14.08
CA LEU A 203 32.77 5.31 13.05
C LEU A 203 34.11 5.80 13.62
N GLN A 204 34.09 6.45 14.80
CA GLN A 204 35.31 6.88 15.48
C GLN A 204 36.16 5.71 15.99
N LEU A 205 35.53 4.70 16.59
CA LEU A 205 36.23 3.50 17.08
C LEU A 205 36.75 2.64 15.93
N ALA A 206 35.98 2.50 14.85
CA ALA A 206 36.40 1.79 13.65
C ALA A 206 37.66 2.41 13.05
N GLN A 207 37.84 3.73 13.14
CA GLN A 207 39.08 4.42 12.72
C GLN A 207 40.27 4.12 13.64
N GLN A 208 40.04 3.87 14.93
CA GLN A 208 41.08 3.60 15.93
C GLN A 208 41.58 2.16 15.91
N GLN A 209 40.81 1.22 15.35
CA GLN A 209 41.19 -0.19 15.28
C GLN A 209 42.05 -0.51 14.06
N THR A 210 43.35 -0.27 14.20
CA THR A 210 44.34 -0.56 13.16
C THR A 210 44.42 -2.06 12.84
N GLU A 211 44.35 -2.95 13.84
CA GLU A 211 44.49 -4.40 13.63
C GLU A 211 43.38 -5.00 12.75
N LEU A 212 42.12 -4.60 12.98
CA LEU A 212 40.99 -5.10 12.19
C LEU A 212 40.97 -4.48 10.80
N GLN A 213 41.42 -3.23 10.66
CA GLN A 213 41.62 -2.61 9.35
C GLN A 213 42.69 -3.34 8.53
N GLU A 214 43.84 -3.67 9.12
CA GLU A 214 44.89 -4.43 8.43
C GLU A 214 44.42 -5.82 8.02
N LYS A 215 43.69 -6.52 8.90
CA LYS A 215 43.03 -7.79 8.55
C LYS A 215 42.07 -7.61 7.39
N ALA A 216 41.22 -6.57 7.41
CA ALA A 216 40.27 -6.29 6.34
C ALA A 216 40.97 -6.00 5.00
N LYS A 217 42.06 -5.23 5.01
CA LYS A 217 42.88 -4.92 3.82
C LYS A 217 43.49 -6.17 3.18
N ASN A 218 43.86 -7.17 3.99
CA ASN A 218 44.50 -8.40 3.50
C ASN A 218 43.51 -9.48 3.00
N MET A 219 42.22 -9.38 3.32
CA MET A 219 41.22 -10.36 2.90
C MET A 219 40.73 -10.12 1.48
N SER A 220 40.19 -11.15 0.82
CA SER A 220 39.56 -10.99 -0.50
C SER A 220 38.20 -10.30 -0.40
N GLU A 221 37.71 -9.67 -1.48
CA GLU A 221 36.40 -9.00 -1.47
C GLU A 221 35.25 -9.99 -1.19
N LYS A 222 35.37 -11.23 -1.68
CA LYS A 222 34.42 -12.31 -1.41
C LYS A 222 34.42 -12.70 0.07
N GLU A 223 35.59 -12.84 0.68
CA GLU A 223 35.72 -13.11 2.12
C GLU A 223 35.13 -11.99 2.97
N LEU A 224 35.35 -10.72 2.60
CA LEU A 224 34.75 -9.57 3.29
C LEU A 224 33.22 -9.61 3.25
N LYS A 225 32.64 -9.91 2.10
CA LYS A 225 31.18 -10.06 1.94
C LYS A 225 30.65 -11.25 2.76
N ASP A 226 31.35 -12.38 2.75
CA ASP A 226 30.99 -13.56 3.54
C ASP A 226 31.06 -13.30 5.05
N ILE A 227 32.04 -12.54 5.51
CA ILE A 227 32.14 -12.14 6.92
C ILE A 227 31.00 -11.18 7.27
N LEU A 228 30.71 -10.19 6.43
CA LEU A 228 29.59 -9.27 6.65
C LEU A 228 28.24 -10.01 6.73
N THR A 229 28.00 -11.00 5.88
CA THR A 229 26.78 -11.82 5.93
C THR A 229 26.72 -12.70 7.18
N LYS A 230 27.86 -13.25 7.65
CA LYS A 230 27.92 -13.97 8.93
C LYS A 230 27.59 -13.05 10.11
N LEU A 231 28.21 -11.88 10.18
CA LEU A 231 27.94 -10.88 11.22
C LEU A 231 26.49 -10.40 11.19
N GLN A 232 25.91 -10.25 9.99
CA GLN A 232 24.49 -9.93 9.83
C GLN A 232 23.60 -11.04 10.40
N ASN A 233 23.90 -12.31 10.09
CA ASN A 233 23.13 -13.45 10.59
C ASN A 233 23.21 -13.54 12.12
N ASP A 234 24.39 -13.30 12.70
CA ASP A 234 24.56 -13.31 14.15
C ASP A 234 23.82 -12.14 14.81
N GLN A 235 23.84 -10.95 14.20
CA GLN A 235 23.03 -9.81 14.63
C GLN A 235 21.53 -10.15 14.63
N ILE A 236 21.03 -10.81 13.58
CA ILE A 236 19.62 -11.23 13.49
C ILE A 236 19.27 -12.22 14.61
N LYS A 237 20.13 -13.20 14.90
CA LYS A 237 19.91 -14.16 16.00
C LYS A 237 19.83 -13.47 17.36
N ILE A 238 20.79 -12.58 17.65
CA ILE A 238 20.79 -11.85 18.93
C ILE A 238 19.56 -10.96 19.05
N GLN A 239 19.14 -10.34 17.95
CA GLN A 239 17.93 -9.54 17.91
C GLN A 239 16.68 -10.40 18.12
N SER A 240 16.57 -11.59 17.52
CA SER A 240 15.44 -12.49 17.73
C SER A 240 15.37 -12.96 19.18
N ASP A 241 16.52 -13.31 19.78
CA ASP A 241 16.59 -13.77 21.17
C ASP A 241 16.23 -12.64 22.14
N ALA A 242 16.71 -11.42 21.87
CA ALA A 242 16.34 -10.23 22.63
C ALA A 242 14.84 -9.92 22.52
N GLN A 243 14.26 -10.04 21.31
CA GLN A 243 12.82 -9.82 21.09
C GLN A 243 11.97 -10.85 21.83
N GLN A 244 12.31 -12.14 21.76
CA GLN A 244 11.59 -13.19 22.49
C GLN A 244 11.66 -12.97 24.00
N THR A 245 12.84 -12.62 24.52
CA THR A 245 13.02 -12.32 25.95
C THR A 245 12.21 -11.10 26.37
N ALA A 246 12.23 -10.03 25.56
CA ALA A 246 11.54 -8.79 25.89
C ALA A 246 10.01 -8.88 25.80
N LEU A 247 9.48 -9.74 24.92
CA LEU A 247 8.03 -9.98 24.79
C LEU A 247 7.48 -10.89 25.88
N THR A 248 8.31 -11.76 26.46
CA THR A 248 7.89 -12.71 27.51
C THR A 248 7.97 -12.12 28.91
N VAL A 249 8.87 -11.16 29.14
CA VAL A 249 9.10 -10.54 30.46
C VAL A 249 8.19 -9.33 30.67
N ASN A 250 7.25 -9.42 31.62
CA ASN A 250 6.45 -8.28 32.06
C ASN A 250 7.13 -7.57 33.23
N LEU A 251 7.89 -6.50 32.94
CA LEU A 251 8.68 -5.76 33.94
C LEU A 251 7.89 -5.29 35.17
N ASN A 252 6.61 -4.98 35.01
CA ASN A 252 5.77 -4.51 36.13
C ASN A 252 5.42 -5.62 37.13
N ALA A 253 5.58 -6.88 36.76
CA ALA A 253 5.28 -8.04 37.59
C ALA A 253 6.53 -8.68 38.22
N LEU A 254 7.74 -8.24 37.83
CA LEU A 254 9.01 -8.76 38.35
C LEU A 254 9.38 -8.05 39.65
N THR A 255 10.02 -8.80 40.55
CA THR A 255 10.66 -8.24 41.76
C THR A 255 11.88 -7.39 41.37
N GLU A 256 12.31 -6.48 42.26
CA GLU A 256 13.45 -5.58 41.97
C GLU A 256 14.75 -6.33 41.65
N SER A 257 15.00 -7.47 42.30
CA SER A 257 16.17 -8.32 42.03
C SER A 257 16.09 -8.99 40.65
N GLU A 258 14.92 -9.48 40.25
CA GLU A 258 14.70 -10.04 38.91
C GLU A 258 14.75 -8.98 37.81
N GLN A 259 14.31 -7.75 38.11
CA GLN A 259 14.48 -6.63 37.20
C GLN A 259 15.98 -6.33 37.00
N GLN A 260 16.77 -6.31 38.08
CA GLN A 260 18.22 -6.11 37.99
C GLN A 260 18.89 -7.21 37.15
N THR A 261 18.57 -8.49 37.35
CA THR A 261 19.15 -9.57 36.53
C THR A 261 18.77 -9.44 35.06
N TYR A 262 17.53 -9.02 34.76
CA TYR A 262 17.11 -8.70 33.40
C TYR A 262 17.92 -7.55 32.81
N TYR A 263 18.09 -6.42 33.53
CA TYR A 263 18.88 -5.28 33.04
C TYR A 263 20.36 -5.63 32.81
N VAL A 264 20.96 -6.47 33.65
CA VAL A 264 22.32 -7.00 33.42
C VAL A 264 22.37 -7.82 32.13
N GLY A 265 21.35 -8.64 31.86
CA GLY A 265 21.22 -9.38 30.61
C GLY A 265 21.08 -8.45 29.39
N VAL A 266 20.28 -7.39 29.51
CA VAL A 266 20.12 -6.36 28.47
C VAL A 266 21.45 -5.67 28.17
N SER A 267 22.19 -5.26 29.21
CA SER A 267 23.50 -4.60 29.06
C SER A 267 24.50 -5.49 28.33
N LYS A 268 24.58 -6.79 28.70
CA LYS A 268 25.42 -7.77 28.00
C LYS A 268 25.07 -7.92 26.52
N ARG A 269 23.78 -8.03 26.19
CA ARG A 269 23.32 -8.12 24.79
C ARG A 269 23.66 -6.85 24.00
N ARG A 270 23.45 -5.67 24.59
CA ARG A 270 23.81 -4.39 23.96
C ARG A 270 25.31 -4.30 23.70
N SER A 271 26.15 -4.71 24.65
CA SER A 271 27.61 -4.73 24.45
C SER A 271 28.02 -5.64 23.30
N LEU A 272 27.39 -6.82 23.21
CA LEU A 272 27.69 -7.79 22.16
C LEU A 272 27.21 -7.29 20.78
N GLN A 273 26.01 -6.69 20.70
CA GLN A 273 25.54 -6.03 19.49
C GLN A 273 26.45 -4.88 19.06
N PHE A 274 26.92 -4.09 20.01
CA PHE A 274 27.84 -2.98 19.74
C PHE A 274 29.16 -3.48 19.14
N GLN A 275 29.75 -4.54 19.70
CA GLN A 275 30.96 -5.17 19.15
C GLN A 275 30.73 -5.68 17.72
N LEU A 276 29.62 -6.35 17.45
CA LEU A 276 29.28 -6.81 16.11
C LEU A 276 29.16 -5.67 15.09
N TYR A 277 28.48 -4.57 15.46
CA TYR A 277 28.38 -3.40 14.58
C TYR A 277 29.73 -2.74 14.33
N MET A 278 30.59 -2.74 15.35
CA MET A 278 31.91 -2.15 15.30
C MET A 278 32.81 -2.93 14.33
N ASP A 279 32.85 -4.26 14.44
CA ASP A 279 33.55 -5.13 13.48
C ASP A 279 32.98 -4.99 12.06
N ALA A 280 31.65 -4.97 11.93
CA ALA A 280 30.97 -4.88 10.65
C ALA A 280 31.22 -3.55 9.92
N ILE A 281 31.34 -2.43 10.64
CA ILE A 281 31.65 -1.12 10.03
C ILE A 281 33.03 -1.11 9.41
N VAL A 282 34.02 -1.73 10.04
CA VAL A 282 35.39 -1.82 9.49
C VAL A 282 35.37 -2.54 8.15
N TYR A 283 34.74 -3.72 8.10
CA TYR A 283 34.61 -4.48 6.85
C TYR A 283 33.77 -3.75 5.81
N ARG A 284 32.70 -3.06 6.23
CA ARG A 284 31.87 -2.29 5.31
C ARG A 284 32.65 -1.16 4.65
N ILE A 285 33.39 -0.38 5.44
CA ILE A 285 34.17 0.73 4.88
C ILE A 285 35.23 0.19 3.90
N GLU A 286 35.89 -0.91 4.22
CA GLU A 286 36.87 -1.53 3.32
C GLU A 286 36.25 -1.98 1.99
N VAL A 287 35.04 -2.57 2.01
CA VAL A 287 34.34 -2.95 0.78
C VAL A 287 34.03 -1.72 -0.08
N GLU A 288 33.52 -0.64 0.51
CA GLU A 288 33.24 0.61 -0.21
C GLU A 288 34.51 1.27 -0.74
N LEU A 289 35.61 1.21 0.01
CA LEU A 289 36.91 1.71 -0.43
C LEU A 289 37.40 0.97 -1.68
N ARG A 290 37.27 -0.36 -1.72
CA ARG A 290 37.65 -1.15 -2.89
C ARG A 290 36.78 -0.83 -4.10
N MET A 291 35.47 -0.70 -3.92
CA MET A 291 34.56 -0.27 -4.98
C MET A 291 34.94 1.11 -5.54
N LEU A 292 35.36 2.06 -4.68
CA LEU A 292 35.81 3.38 -5.15
C LEU A 292 37.15 3.33 -5.88
N LYS A 293 38.09 2.48 -5.42
CA LYS A 293 39.37 2.24 -6.10
C LYS A 293 39.18 1.60 -7.48
N GLU A 294 38.27 0.62 -7.60
CA GLU A 294 37.89 0.00 -8.88
C GLU A 294 37.30 1.01 -9.87
N ASN A 295 36.56 2.01 -9.38
CA ASN A 295 36.01 3.09 -10.19
C ASN A 295 37.04 4.18 -10.58
N GLY A 296 38.33 3.97 -10.32
CA GLY A 296 39.42 4.85 -10.74
C GLY A 296 39.56 6.14 -9.93
N ILE A 297 38.98 6.19 -8.72
CA ILE A 297 39.07 7.35 -7.83
C ILE A 297 40.28 7.17 -6.91
N GLU A 298 41.46 7.61 -7.37
CA GLU A 298 42.67 7.68 -6.55
C GLU A 298 42.67 8.96 -5.70
N ILE A 299 42.00 8.89 -4.55
CA ILE A 299 42.03 9.96 -3.53
C ILE A 299 42.74 9.42 -2.28
N ASN A 300 43.34 10.34 -1.50
CA ASN A 300 43.92 10.03 -0.19
C ASN A 300 42.93 9.23 0.70
N GLU A 301 43.36 8.09 1.23
CA GLU A 301 42.53 7.16 2.03
C GLU A 301 41.83 7.87 3.20
N GLU A 302 42.48 8.85 3.85
CA GLU A 302 41.86 9.59 4.95
C GLU A 302 40.69 10.48 4.52
N VAL A 303 40.80 11.06 3.32
CA VAL A 303 39.74 11.91 2.75
C VAL A 303 38.57 11.05 2.32
N ILE A 304 38.85 9.89 1.71
CA ILE A 304 37.81 8.93 1.34
C ILE A 304 37.12 8.37 2.58
N HIS A 305 37.85 8.00 3.63
CA HIS A 305 37.27 7.54 4.88
C HIS A 305 36.30 8.55 5.50
N LYS A 306 36.66 9.84 5.50
CA LYS A 306 35.78 10.91 5.98
C LYS A 306 34.54 11.04 5.11
N GLU A 307 34.68 11.02 3.79
CA GLU A 307 33.54 11.13 2.87
C GLU A 307 32.62 9.89 2.93
N LEU A 308 33.18 8.69 3.08
CA LEU A 308 32.41 7.47 3.33
C LEU A 308 31.66 7.53 4.66
N SER A 309 32.31 8.02 5.71
CA SER A 309 31.66 8.23 7.02
C SER A 309 30.49 9.21 6.90
N VAL A 310 30.67 10.30 6.14
CA VAL A 310 29.60 11.27 5.83
C VAL A 310 28.48 10.61 5.02
N SER A 311 28.81 9.82 4.00
CA SER A 311 27.83 9.13 3.15
C SER A 311 26.98 8.16 3.95
N LEU A 312 27.60 7.30 4.76
CA LEU A 312 26.85 6.34 5.58
C LEU A 312 25.98 7.05 6.62
N LEU A 313 26.44 8.17 7.20
CA LEU A 313 25.64 8.98 8.12
C LEU A 313 24.46 9.69 7.42
N ALA A 314 24.61 10.04 6.14
CA ALA A 314 23.52 10.58 5.35
C ALA A 314 22.51 9.48 5.03
N ASP A 315 22.96 8.27 4.65
CA ASP A 315 22.08 7.14 4.38
C ASP A 315 21.29 6.71 5.64
N LEU A 316 21.89 6.82 6.83
CA LEU A 316 21.18 6.62 8.11
C LEU A 316 20.07 7.67 8.30
N GLN A 317 20.34 8.94 8.02
CA GLN A 317 19.35 10.01 8.18
C GLN A 317 18.19 9.86 7.20
N GLU A 318 18.48 9.51 5.95
CA GLU A 318 17.46 9.26 4.93
C GLU A 318 16.50 8.15 5.37
N ARG A 319 17.03 7.06 5.95
CA ARG A 319 16.21 5.99 6.53
C ARG A 319 15.37 6.44 7.72
N GLN A 320 15.93 7.25 8.61
CA GLN A 320 15.22 7.80 9.76
C GLN A 320 14.08 8.75 9.33
N ASP A 321 14.30 9.55 8.29
CA ASP A 321 13.27 10.45 7.75
C ASP A 321 12.15 9.67 7.05
N ASN A 322 12.50 8.61 6.32
CA ASN A 322 11.55 7.66 5.76
C ASN A 322 10.71 6.98 6.85
N GLU A 323 11.34 6.46 7.92
CA GLU A 323 10.63 5.88 9.07
C GLU A 323 9.71 6.92 9.74
N SER A 324 10.19 8.15 9.91
CA SER A 324 9.40 9.26 10.47
C SER A 324 8.20 9.62 9.59
N SER A 325 8.37 9.58 8.26
CA SER A 325 7.29 9.79 7.30
C SER A 325 6.23 8.70 7.38
N VAL A 326 6.65 7.42 7.41
CA VAL A 326 5.76 6.27 7.55
C VAL A 326 5.01 6.33 8.88
N LEU A 327 5.71 6.58 9.99
CA LEU A 327 5.08 6.64 11.30
C LEU A 327 4.09 7.80 11.41
N ARG A 328 4.37 8.95 10.80
CA ARG A 328 3.40 10.07 10.72
C ARG A 328 2.10 9.65 10.05
N ASN A 329 2.17 8.89 8.96
CA ASN A 329 0.97 8.37 8.28
C ASN A 329 0.20 7.39 9.18
N ILE A 330 0.92 6.46 9.83
CA ILE A 330 0.31 5.49 10.76
C ILE A 330 -0.38 6.19 11.93
N ILE A 331 0.23 7.24 12.50
CA ILE A 331 -0.34 7.99 13.66
C ILE A 331 -1.67 8.68 13.33
N VAL A 332 -1.88 9.06 12.06
CA VAL A 332 -3.14 9.68 11.63
C VAL A 332 -4.26 8.63 11.58
N GLU A 333 -3.94 7.41 11.15
CA GLU A 333 -4.92 6.36 10.86
C GLU A 333 -5.26 5.44 12.05
N LYS A 334 -4.37 5.28 13.03
CA LYS A 334 -4.52 4.28 14.10
C LYS A 334 -5.16 4.82 15.38
N ASP A 335 -5.85 3.91 16.09
CA ASP A 335 -6.50 4.17 17.38
C ASP A 335 -5.48 4.31 18.53
N ASP A 336 -5.88 5.01 19.60
CA ASP A 336 -5.02 5.28 20.75
C ASP A 336 -4.45 4.01 21.42
N GLU A 337 -5.20 2.90 21.47
CA GLU A 337 -4.72 1.61 21.98
C GLU A 337 -3.55 1.06 21.14
N MET A 338 -3.62 1.19 19.81
CA MET A 338 -2.52 0.77 18.95
C MET A 338 -1.31 1.69 19.10
N LEU A 339 -1.53 2.99 19.29
CA LEU A 339 -0.45 3.95 19.53
C LEU A 339 0.25 3.73 20.88
N GLU A 340 -0.47 3.30 21.92
CA GLU A 340 0.13 2.87 23.18
C GLU A 340 0.99 1.62 23.02
N ASN A 341 0.53 0.64 22.22
CA ASN A 341 1.33 -0.54 21.89
C ASN A 341 2.61 -0.16 21.12
N ILE A 342 2.51 0.73 20.13
CA ILE A 342 3.69 1.25 19.39
C ILE A 342 4.66 1.94 20.37
N CYS A 343 4.15 2.79 21.25
CA CYS A 343 4.97 3.44 22.28
C CYS A 343 5.66 2.42 23.20
N GLY A 344 4.97 1.34 23.58
CA GLY A 344 5.54 0.24 24.35
C GLY A 344 6.68 -0.46 23.62
N VAL A 345 6.46 -0.83 22.36
CA VAL A 345 7.46 -1.46 21.50
C VAL A 345 8.67 -0.56 21.28
N GLN A 346 8.48 0.75 21.05
CA GLN A 346 9.57 1.71 20.90
C GLN A 346 10.44 1.78 22.17
N LYS A 347 9.83 1.83 23.36
CA LYS A 347 10.57 1.85 24.64
C LYS A 347 11.33 0.55 24.87
N VAL A 348 10.74 -0.58 24.53
CA VAL A 348 11.43 -1.87 24.57
C VAL A 348 12.59 -1.87 23.59
N GLY A 349 12.40 -1.40 22.36
CA GLY A 349 13.43 -1.31 21.34
C GLY A 349 14.58 -0.39 21.74
N GLN A 350 14.27 0.78 22.29
CA GLN A 350 15.27 1.66 22.90
C GLN A 350 16.04 0.91 24.00
N ARG A 351 15.35 0.31 24.98
CA ARG A 351 15.95 -0.43 26.10
C ARG A 351 16.80 -1.62 25.64
N GLU A 352 16.39 -2.37 24.64
CA GLU A 352 17.12 -3.55 24.16
C GLU A 352 18.18 -3.21 23.12
N GLY A 353 18.23 -1.97 22.62
CA GLY A 353 19.20 -1.54 21.62
C GLY A 353 18.86 -1.99 20.20
N TRP A 354 17.57 -2.03 19.84
CA TRP A 354 17.13 -2.44 18.51
C TRP A 354 17.36 -1.33 17.48
N TYR A 355 18.58 -1.21 16.98
CA TYR A 355 18.97 -0.20 15.99
C TYR A 355 18.76 -0.74 14.57
N LYS A 356 17.50 -0.79 14.13
CA LYS A 356 17.14 -1.35 12.81
C LYS A 356 17.72 -0.53 11.68
N ASN A 357 17.62 0.80 11.73
CA ASN A 357 18.15 1.63 10.63
C ASN A 357 19.66 1.50 10.53
N LEU A 358 20.33 1.46 11.69
CA LEU A 358 21.78 1.23 11.77
C LEU A 358 22.19 -0.11 11.18
N SER A 359 21.50 -1.20 11.54
CA SER A 359 21.81 -2.53 10.99
C SER A 359 21.66 -2.56 9.48
N VAL A 360 20.61 -1.92 8.95
CA VAL A 360 20.42 -1.89 7.50
C VAL A 360 21.52 -1.09 6.82
N VAL A 361 21.93 0.07 7.34
CA VAL A 361 23.03 0.87 6.76
C VAL A 361 24.36 0.10 6.75
N ILE A 362 24.70 -0.57 7.86
CA ILE A 362 25.97 -1.29 7.98
C ILE A 362 26.02 -2.52 7.07
N PHE A 363 24.98 -3.36 7.10
CA PHE A 363 24.99 -4.66 6.43
C PHE A 363 24.48 -4.64 4.98
N THR A 364 23.72 -3.61 4.57
CA THR A 364 23.22 -3.54 3.19
C THR A 364 24.29 -2.99 2.28
N LEU A 365 25.11 -3.89 1.72
CA LEU A 365 26.09 -3.55 0.69
C LEU A 365 25.41 -2.75 -0.42
N THR A 366 25.96 -1.58 -0.73
CA THR A 366 25.71 -0.93 -2.02
C THR A 366 26.10 -1.99 -3.06
N LEU A 367 25.15 -2.31 -3.94
CA LEU A 367 25.19 -3.45 -4.85
C LEU A 367 26.60 -3.78 -5.39
N SER A 368 26.95 -5.06 -5.25
CA SER A 368 28.15 -5.74 -5.75
C SER A 368 28.44 -5.44 -7.21
N SER A 369 29.72 -5.42 -7.55
CA SER A 369 30.33 -5.43 -8.89
C SER A 369 29.77 -6.51 -9.85
N ASP A 370 28.96 -7.46 -9.38
CA ASP A 370 28.28 -8.45 -10.23
C ASP A 370 27.23 -7.83 -11.20
N ASP A 371 26.75 -6.61 -10.93
CA ASP A 371 25.93 -5.84 -11.88
C ASP A 371 26.79 -5.05 -12.91
N LEU A 372 28.12 -5.07 -12.78
CA LEU A 372 29.11 -4.38 -13.62
C LEU A 372 29.70 -5.26 -14.75
N GLU A 373 29.25 -6.52 -14.89
CA GLU A 373 29.72 -7.46 -15.93
C GLU A 373 29.41 -7.04 -17.38
N LEU A 374 28.74 -5.90 -17.61
CA LEU A 374 28.46 -5.36 -18.94
C LEU A 374 29.50 -4.34 -19.47
N LEU A 375 30.59 -4.09 -18.74
CA LEU A 375 31.58 -3.07 -19.09
C LEU A 375 32.81 -3.47 -19.96
N PRO A 376 33.11 -4.76 -20.27
CA PRO A 376 34.34 -5.07 -21.02
C PRO A 376 34.29 -4.70 -22.51
N ASP A 377 33.14 -4.34 -23.09
CA ASP A 377 33.04 -4.01 -24.51
C ASP A 377 33.58 -2.62 -24.86
N ILE A 378 33.49 -1.65 -23.95
CA ILE A 378 33.73 -0.24 -24.29
C ILE A 378 35.21 0.14 -24.21
N THR A 379 35.93 -0.42 -23.24
CA THR A 379 37.40 -0.27 -23.14
C THR A 379 38.11 -0.93 -24.33
N ASN A 380 37.54 -2.01 -24.86
CA ASN A 380 38.02 -2.66 -26.07
C ASN A 380 37.67 -1.87 -27.35
N GLU A 381 36.50 -1.23 -27.43
CA GLU A 381 36.15 -0.35 -28.55
C GLU A 381 37.00 0.93 -28.59
N THR A 382 37.32 1.54 -27.44
CA THR A 382 38.21 2.71 -27.40
C THR A 382 39.63 2.38 -27.79
N LYS A 383 40.15 1.21 -27.38
CA LYS A 383 41.48 0.72 -27.77
C LYS A 383 41.56 0.41 -29.25
N LYS A 384 40.54 -0.25 -29.82
CA LYS A 384 40.47 -0.50 -31.27
C LYS A 384 40.44 0.79 -32.09
N LEU A 385 39.73 1.81 -31.61
CA LEU A 385 39.72 3.13 -32.25
C LEU A 385 41.06 3.86 -32.15
N GLU A 386 41.79 3.72 -31.04
CA GLU A 386 43.15 4.25 -30.90
C GLU A 386 44.13 3.56 -31.87
N GLU A 387 44.06 2.23 -31.99
CA GLU A 387 44.86 1.46 -32.95
C GLU A 387 44.53 1.80 -34.41
N GLU A 388 43.26 2.00 -34.75
CA GLU A 388 42.83 2.42 -36.09
C GLU A 388 43.31 3.83 -36.43
N PHE A 389 43.30 4.74 -35.45
CA PHE A 389 43.78 6.11 -35.61
C PHE A 389 45.30 6.15 -35.83
N GLU A 390 46.07 5.37 -35.08
CA GLU A 390 47.53 5.29 -35.27
C GLU A 390 47.90 4.72 -36.64
N LYS A 391 47.20 3.67 -37.11
CA LYS A 391 47.42 3.10 -38.46
C LYS A 391 47.11 4.11 -39.57
N GLN A 392 46.02 4.86 -39.46
CA GLN A 392 45.65 5.88 -40.46
C GLN A 392 46.61 7.08 -40.44
N LYS A 393 47.12 7.45 -39.27
CA LYS A 393 48.17 8.47 -39.14
C LYS A 393 49.47 8.03 -39.81
N GLN A 394 49.89 6.78 -39.59
CA GLN A 394 51.08 6.18 -40.21
C GLN A 394 50.96 6.13 -41.74
N GLU A 395 49.82 5.67 -42.28
CA GLU A 395 49.59 5.65 -43.73
C GLU A 395 49.66 7.04 -44.38
N ILE A 396 49.16 8.08 -43.70
CA ILE A 396 49.19 9.44 -44.23
C ILE A 396 50.61 10.01 -44.20
N THR A 397 51.37 9.71 -43.14
CA THR A 397 52.78 10.10 -43.09
C THR A 397 53.62 9.39 -44.14
N GLU A 398 53.38 8.11 -44.41
CA GLU A 398 54.08 7.35 -45.47
C GLU A 398 53.70 7.83 -46.87
N LYS A 399 52.41 8.11 -47.11
CA LYS A 399 51.94 8.64 -48.40
C LYS A 399 52.49 10.06 -48.65
N ALA A 400 52.55 10.90 -47.63
CA ALA A 400 53.13 12.24 -47.71
C ALA A 400 54.65 12.21 -47.97
N LEU A 401 55.38 11.27 -47.36
CA LEU A 401 56.80 11.05 -47.67
C LEU A 401 57.04 10.64 -49.14
N ASN A 402 56.10 9.89 -49.73
CA ASN A 402 56.20 9.43 -51.11
C ASN A 402 55.70 10.46 -52.15
N SER A 403 54.80 11.38 -51.78
CA SER A 403 54.22 12.38 -52.69
C SER A 403 54.77 13.80 -52.53
N GLY A 404 55.51 14.08 -51.46
CA GLY A 404 56.03 15.42 -51.15
C GLY A 404 54.96 16.44 -50.73
N GLU A 405 53.73 16.00 -50.46
CA GLU A 405 52.65 16.84 -49.92
C GLU A 405 52.78 17.00 -48.40
N ASP A 406 52.40 18.18 -47.89
CA ASP A 406 52.41 18.47 -46.46
C ASP A 406 51.31 17.67 -45.73
N PRO A 407 51.65 16.76 -44.78
CA PRO A 407 50.68 15.88 -44.13
C PRO A 407 49.84 16.56 -43.04
N GLU A 408 50.26 17.74 -42.56
CA GLU A 408 49.67 18.40 -41.40
C GLU A 408 48.14 18.67 -41.49
N PRO A 409 47.58 19.21 -42.60
CA PRO A 409 46.15 19.46 -42.68
C PRO A 409 45.32 18.17 -42.68
N LYS A 410 45.80 17.11 -43.37
CA LYS A 410 45.13 15.80 -43.42
C LYS A 410 45.15 15.10 -42.06
N ILE A 411 46.22 15.26 -41.29
CA ILE A 411 46.32 14.74 -39.91
C ILE A 411 45.40 15.52 -38.96
N SER A 412 45.22 16.84 -39.13
CA SER A 412 44.33 17.65 -38.29
C SER A 412 42.86 17.28 -38.48
N GLU A 413 42.40 17.12 -39.73
CA GLU A 413 41.02 16.68 -39.99
C GLU A 413 40.73 15.28 -39.45
N LEU A 414 41.74 14.40 -39.43
CA LEU A 414 41.64 13.07 -38.85
C LEU A 414 41.55 13.09 -37.33
N LYS A 415 42.29 13.99 -36.68
CA LYS A 415 42.19 14.22 -35.23
C LYS A 415 40.79 14.69 -34.84
N GLU A 416 40.22 15.67 -35.55
CA GLU A 416 38.85 16.13 -35.28
C GLU A 416 37.80 15.01 -35.46
N LYS A 417 37.94 14.22 -36.52
CA LYS A 417 37.05 13.06 -36.76
C LYS A 417 37.19 11.99 -35.67
N TYR A 418 38.40 11.78 -35.15
CA TYR A 418 38.67 10.85 -34.06
C TYR A 418 38.11 11.37 -32.73
N GLU A 419 38.30 12.65 -32.42
CA GLU A 419 37.76 13.27 -31.20
C GLU A 419 36.24 13.28 -31.19
N SER A 420 35.60 13.57 -32.33
CA SER A 420 34.15 13.49 -32.48
C SER A 420 33.61 12.06 -32.25
N LYS A 421 34.30 11.04 -32.79
CA LYS A 421 33.95 9.63 -32.53
C LYS A 421 34.17 9.24 -31.07
N LYS A 422 35.25 9.70 -30.44
CA LYS A 422 35.57 9.45 -29.03
C LYS A 422 34.53 10.11 -28.10
N GLN A 423 34.11 11.33 -28.41
CA GLN A 423 33.01 12.01 -27.72
C GLN A 423 31.68 11.26 -27.89
N GLY A 424 31.34 10.81 -29.10
CA GLY A 424 30.14 10.02 -29.34
C GLY A 424 30.09 8.68 -28.59
N ILE A 425 31.24 8.04 -28.35
CA ILE A 425 31.32 6.82 -27.53
C ILE A 425 31.19 7.15 -26.04
N LYS A 426 31.80 8.25 -25.57
CA LYS A 426 31.61 8.74 -24.20
C LYS A 426 30.16 9.10 -23.90
N GLU A 427 29.46 9.79 -24.81
CA GLU A 427 28.05 10.12 -24.63
C GLU A 427 27.15 8.86 -24.61
N LYS A 428 27.43 7.88 -25.47
CA LYS A 428 26.73 6.58 -25.45
C LYS A 428 26.99 5.82 -24.14
N TYR A 429 28.20 5.91 -23.62
CA TYR A 429 28.57 5.34 -22.33
C TYR A 429 27.80 6.00 -21.19
N GLU A 430 27.80 7.33 -21.12
CA GLU A 430 27.06 8.09 -20.11
C GLU A 430 25.57 7.78 -20.14
N ARG A 431 24.96 7.66 -21.33
CA ARG A 431 23.55 7.25 -21.48
C ARG A 431 23.30 5.84 -20.95
N LYS A 432 24.16 4.87 -21.28
CA LYS A 432 24.04 3.50 -20.73
C LYS A 432 24.23 3.48 -19.21
N MET A 433 25.15 4.27 -18.68
CA MET A 433 25.36 4.39 -17.23
C MET A 433 24.14 5.00 -16.53
N LEU A 434 23.49 5.99 -17.14
CA LEU A 434 22.23 6.56 -16.66
C LEU A 434 21.11 5.52 -16.64
N GLU A 435 20.93 4.76 -17.72
CA GLU A 435 19.93 3.68 -17.78
C GLU A 435 20.19 2.57 -16.75
N ILE A 436 21.45 2.19 -16.52
CA ILE A 436 21.82 1.21 -15.49
C ILE A 436 21.50 1.77 -14.10
N ARG A 437 21.83 3.04 -13.84
CA ARG A 437 21.55 3.73 -12.57
C ARG A 437 20.04 3.82 -12.30
N GLU A 438 19.24 4.14 -13.32
CA GLU A 438 17.78 4.15 -13.26
C GLU A 438 17.21 2.76 -12.98
N LYS A 439 17.70 1.72 -13.68
CA LYS A 439 17.29 0.33 -13.44
C LYS A 439 17.66 -0.14 -12.04
N GLN A 440 18.82 0.26 -11.52
CA GLN A 440 19.25 -0.05 -10.16
C GLN A 440 18.40 0.68 -9.11
N ALA A 441 18.08 1.96 -9.32
CA ALA A 441 17.17 2.71 -8.46
C ALA A 441 15.77 2.09 -8.45
N ALA A 442 15.25 1.69 -9.62
CA ALA A 442 13.97 1.00 -9.74
C ALA A 442 13.98 -0.39 -9.05
N LYS A 443 15.06 -1.15 -9.18
CA LYS A 443 15.24 -2.44 -8.47
C LYS A 443 15.30 -2.25 -6.95
N LYS A 444 16.02 -1.23 -6.46
CA LYS A 444 16.07 -0.88 -5.02
C LYS A 444 14.67 -0.52 -4.50
N HIS A 445 13.97 0.37 -5.19
CA HIS A 445 12.61 0.73 -4.82
C HIS A 445 11.63 -0.46 -4.88
N ALA A 446 11.77 -1.35 -5.86
CA ALA A 446 10.94 -2.55 -5.95
C ALA A 446 11.22 -3.54 -4.81
N LYS A 447 12.49 -3.72 -4.44
CA LYS A 447 12.92 -4.57 -3.33
C LYS A 447 12.47 -4.00 -1.99
N GLU A 448 12.65 -2.70 -1.76
CA GLU A 448 12.16 -2.00 -0.57
C GLU A 448 10.64 -2.10 -0.46
N LYS A 449 9.90 -1.91 -1.56
CA LYS A 449 8.44 -2.07 -1.56
C LYS A 449 8.00 -3.51 -1.27
N LYS A 450 8.78 -4.52 -1.67
CA LYS A 450 8.53 -5.92 -1.36
C LYS A 450 8.82 -6.23 0.12
N GLU A 451 9.96 -5.77 0.64
CA GLU A 451 10.35 -5.92 2.04
C GLU A 451 9.37 -5.20 2.98
N MET A 452 8.89 -4.01 2.60
CA MET A 452 7.85 -3.28 3.34
C MET A 452 6.54 -4.07 3.39
N LYS A 453 6.10 -4.64 2.27
CA LYS A 453 4.91 -5.52 2.24
C LYS A 453 5.10 -6.77 3.09
N GLU A 454 6.26 -7.41 3.04
CA GLU A 454 6.56 -8.57 3.86
C GLU A 454 6.63 -8.21 5.35
N MET A 455 7.10 -7.02 5.71
CA MET A 455 7.04 -6.50 7.09
C MET A 455 5.61 -6.22 7.52
N GLU A 456 4.79 -5.58 6.70
CA GLU A 456 3.36 -5.34 6.98
C GLU A 456 2.60 -6.67 7.18
N GLU A 457 2.90 -7.68 6.35
CA GLU A 457 2.32 -9.02 6.47
C GLU A 457 2.77 -9.72 7.75
N LYS A 458 4.06 -9.66 8.09
CA LYS A 458 4.58 -10.22 9.35
C LYS A 458 4.01 -9.51 10.58
N GLU A 459 3.81 -8.19 10.53
CA GLU A 459 3.17 -7.42 11.59
C GLU A 459 1.69 -7.79 11.73
N LEU A 460 0.96 -7.97 10.63
CA LEU A 460 -0.43 -8.45 10.63
C LEU A 460 -0.54 -9.86 11.23
N VAL A 461 0.36 -10.77 10.88
CA VAL A 461 0.40 -12.14 11.43
C VAL A 461 0.74 -12.11 12.92
N ASN A 462 1.73 -11.32 13.34
CA ASN A 462 2.07 -11.16 14.76
C ASN A 462 0.91 -10.55 15.56
N MET A 463 0.21 -9.55 15.00
CA MET A 463 -0.99 -8.97 15.63
C MET A 463 -2.13 -9.98 15.72
N ALA A 464 -2.31 -10.85 14.71
CA ALA A 464 -3.28 -11.93 14.73
C ALA A 464 -2.92 -13.01 15.77
N GLU A 465 -1.65 -13.39 15.88
CA GLU A 465 -1.17 -14.31 16.91
C GLU A 465 -1.31 -13.74 18.32
N MET A 466 -1.01 -12.45 18.51
CA MET A 466 -1.20 -11.76 19.78
C MET A 466 -2.67 -11.75 20.19
N ARG A 467 -3.60 -11.49 19.25
CA ARG A 467 -5.05 -11.61 19.50
C ARG A 467 -5.45 -13.04 19.83
N ALA A 468 -4.93 -14.04 19.11
CA ALA A 468 -5.21 -15.44 19.38
C ALA A 468 -4.68 -15.92 20.74
N LYS A 469 -3.48 -15.48 21.13
CA LYS A 469 -2.87 -15.76 22.45
C LYS A 469 -3.65 -15.06 23.57
N ALA A 470 -4.05 -13.80 23.38
CA ALA A 470 -4.89 -13.06 24.34
C ALA A 470 -6.27 -13.70 24.53
N MET A 471 -6.90 -14.21 23.47
CA MET A 471 -8.16 -14.96 23.60
C MET A 471 -7.98 -16.29 24.34
N LYS A 472 -6.86 -16.99 24.11
CA LYS A 472 -6.55 -18.25 24.82
C LYS A 472 -6.26 -18.02 26.31
N THR A 473 -5.48 -16.99 26.67
CA THR A 473 -5.16 -16.68 28.08
C THR A 473 -6.34 -16.07 28.84
N GLY A 474 -7.18 -15.27 28.16
CA GLY A 474 -8.45 -14.79 28.69
C GLY A 474 -9.43 -15.94 29.01
N GLY A 475 -9.49 -16.97 28.15
CA GLY A 475 -10.31 -18.16 28.41
C GLY A 475 -9.79 -19.03 29.56
N VAL A 476 -8.48 -19.15 29.74
CA VAL A 476 -7.87 -19.96 30.82
C VAL A 476 -8.01 -19.29 32.19
N THR A 477 -7.92 -17.96 32.26
CA THR A 477 -8.11 -17.22 33.52
C THR A 477 -9.56 -17.19 33.97
N LEU A 478 -10.53 -17.15 33.05
CA LEU A 478 -11.95 -17.30 33.38
C LEU A 478 -12.25 -18.72 33.87
N ARG A 479 -11.73 -19.77 33.21
CA ARG A 479 -11.92 -21.18 33.60
C ARG A 479 -11.29 -21.51 34.96
N ARG A 480 -10.10 -20.97 35.28
CA ARG A 480 -9.47 -21.12 36.61
C ARG A 480 -10.23 -20.40 37.71
N LYS A 481 -10.76 -19.19 37.44
CA LYS A 481 -11.59 -18.47 38.42
C LYS A 481 -12.92 -19.16 38.68
N THR A 482 -13.55 -19.77 37.67
CA THR A 482 -14.77 -20.56 37.85
C THR A 482 -14.52 -21.89 38.55
N SER A 483 -13.39 -22.57 38.29
CA SER A 483 -13.08 -23.85 38.97
C SER A 483 -12.77 -23.63 40.45
N VAL A 484 -11.98 -22.60 40.80
CA VAL A 484 -11.65 -22.29 42.20
C VAL A 484 -12.90 -21.85 42.99
N LEU A 485 -13.88 -21.20 42.34
CA LEU A 485 -15.16 -20.87 42.96
C LEU A 485 -16.05 -22.11 43.15
N GLN A 486 -16.05 -23.03 42.19
CA GLN A 486 -16.77 -24.30 42.30
C GLN A 486 -16.17 -25.19 43.39
N ASP A 487 -14.84 -25.26 43.50
CA ASP A 487 -14.13 -26.00 44.55
C ASP A 487 -14.37 -25.39 45.95
N ARG A 488 -14.44 -24.06 46.07
CA ARG A 488 -14.82 -23.42 47.34
C ARG A 488 -16.28 -23.68 47.70
N LEU A 489 -17.17 -23.75 46.73
CA LEU A 489 -18.60 -24.00 46.97
C LEU A 489 -18.89 -25.48 47.30
N SER A 490 -18.13 -26.44 46.76
CA SER A 490 -18.24 -27.84 47.15
C SER A 490 -17.76 -28.06 48.58
N ILE A 491 -16.63 -27.48 48.98
CA ILE A 491 -16.14 -27.54 50.37
C ILE A 491 -17.16 -26.95 51.36
N ILE A 492 -17.82 -25.84 51.00
CA ILE A 492 -18.87 -25.24 51.84
C ILE A 492 -20.13 -26.12 51.91
N ARG A 493 -20.48 -26.83 50.84
CA ARG A 493 -21.63 -27.75 50.83
C ARG A 493 -21.36 -29.02 51.63
N GLU A 494 -20.16 -29.56 51.54
CA GLU A 494 -19.72 -30.70 52.34
C GLU A 494 -19.65 -30.32 53.82
N GLY A 495 -19.05 -29.17 54.16
CA GLY A 495 -19.02 -28.68 55.54
C GLY A 495 -20.41 -28.39 56.15
N LYS A 496 -21.39 -27.99 55.32
CA LYS A 496 -22.79 -27.83 55.77
C LYS A 496 -23.52 -29.16 55.96
N LYS A 497 -23.26 -30.15 55.11
CA LYS A 497 -23.82 -31.50 55.27
C LYS A 497 -23.24 -32.19 56.51
N ASP A 498 -21.94 -32.07 56.74
CA ASP A 498 -21.27 -32.60 57.93
C ASP A 498 -21.75 -31.91 59.22
N ALA A 499 -22.10 -30.62 59.14
CA ALA A 499 -22.68 -29.88 60.26
C ALA A 499 -24.14 -30.27 60.53
N GLU A 500 -24.96 -30.47 59.48
CA GLU A 500 -26.34 -30.95 59.62
C GLU A 500 -26.42 -32.41 60.09
N GLU A 501 -25.49 -33.27 59.68
CA GLU A 501 -25.39 -34.65 60.21
C GLU A 501 -24.96 -34.65 61.67
N LYS A 502 -24.02 -33.77 62.06
CA LYS A 502 -23.58 -33.64 63.47
C LYS A 502 -24.62 -32.98 64.38
N GLU A 503 -25.48 -32.10 63.87
CA GLU A 503 -26.62 -31.55 64.62
C GLU A 503 -27.78 -32.56 64.76
N LYS A 504 -27.98 -33.45 63.79
CA LYS A 504 -29.02 -34.50 63.88
C LYS A 504 -28.65 -35.66 64.81
N GLU A 505 -27.37 -35.88 65.10
CA GLU A 505 -26.90 -36.90 66.04
C GLU A 505 -26.84 -36.44 67.51
N LYS A 506 -26.95 -35.14 67.82
CA LYS A 506 -26.88 -34.63 69.21
C LYS A 506 -28.17 -33.97 69.67
N ASN A 507 -29.02 -34.85 70.20
CA ASN A 507 -30.05 -34.66 71.25
C ASN A 507 -31.46 -34.13 70.90
N PRO A 508 -32.51 -34.89 71.27
CA PRO A 508 -33.84 -34.37 71.56
C PRO A 508 -33.96 -33.99 73.06
N ARG A 509 -34.72 -32.91 73.35
CA ARG A 509 -35.10 -32.37 74.69
C ARG A 509 -33.98 -31.57 75.38
N SER A 510 -34.18 -30.31 75.77
CA SER A 510 -35.14 -29.85 76.78
C SER A 510 -35.09 -28.31 76.92
N LYS A 511 -36.03 -27.74 77.68
CA LYS A 511 -36.38 -26.31 77.80
C LYS A 511 -35.44 -25.50 78.71
N SER A 512 -35.44 -24.18 78.47
CA SER A 512 -35.57 -23.05 79.44
C SER A 512 -34.34 -22.29 80.00
N VAL A 513 -34.59 -20.96 80.10
CA VAL A 513 -34.10 -19.89 80.99
C VAL A 513 -32.85 -19.06 80.63
N ASP A 514 -33.08 -17.75 80.79
CA ASP A 514 -32.31 -16.51 80.70
C ASP A 514 -30.84 -16.47 81.17
N ALA A 515 -30.00 -15.65 80.51
CA ALA A 515 -29.59 -14.32 81.00
C ALA A 515 -28.29 -13.76 80.36
N LYS A 516 -28.43 -12.52 79.84
CA LYS A 516 -27.51 -11.35 79.89
C LYS A 516 -26.08 -11.36 79.30
N LYS A 517 -25.97 -10.50 78.27
CA LYS A 517 -25.00 -9.39 78.02
C LYS A 517 -23.51 -9.69 77.81
N SER A 518 -23.04 -9.38 76.60
CA SER A 518 -21.92 -8.45 76.41
C SER A 518 -22.03 -7.71 75.06
N SER A 519 -21.66 -6.44 75.10
CA SER A 519 -21.73 -5.43 74.04
C SER A 519 -20.72 -5.67 72.93
N LEU A 520 -21.03 -5.26 71.68
CA LEU A 520 -20.12 -4.51 70.79
C LEU A 520 -20.82 -4.13 69.46
N LEU A 521 -20.93 -2.81 69.25
CA LEU A 521 -20.94 -2.06 67.98
C LEU A 521 -21.83 -2.57 66.83
N LYS A 522 -23.07 -2.04 66.77
CA LYS A 522 -23.89 -2.05 65.56
C LYS A 522 -23.31 -1.08 64.53
N ARG A 523 -22.58 -1.60 63.53
CA ARG A 523 -22.53 -0.99 62.20
C ARG A 523 -23.78 -1.44 61.47
N GLU A 524 -24.66 -0.50 61.13
CA GLU A 524 -25.76 -0.74 60.20
C GLU A 524 -25.17 -1.09 58.83
N LYS A 525 -24.97 -2.38 58.57
CA LYS A 525 -24.88 -2.89 57.22
C LYS A 525 -26.32 -2.96 56.72
N THR A 526 -26.69 -2.08 55.80
CA THR A 526 -27.80 -2.33 54.89
C THR A 526 -27.42 -3.50 53.98
N ALA A 527 -27.43 -4.72 54.54
CA ALA A 527 -27.58 -5.93 53.76
C ALA A 527 -29.07 -6.00 53.40
N LEU A 528 -29.41 -5.50 52.23
CA LEU A 528 -30.67 -5.86 51.58
C LEU A 528 -30.57 -7.35 51.27
N ASP A 529 -31.02 -8.20 52.21
CA ASP A 529 -31.30 -9.60 51.93
C ASP A 529 -32.52 -9.63 50.99
N ILE A 530 -32.22 -9.53 49.70
CA ILE A 530 -33.21 -9.83 48.66
C ILE A 530 -33.31 -11.35 48.64
N GLU A 531 -34.31 -11.89 49.35
CA GLU A 531 -34.76 -13.25 49.17
C GLU A 531 -35.36 -13.38 47.76
N VAL A 532 -34.49 -13.50 46.76
CA VAL A 532 -34.88 -13.84 45.40
C VAL A 532 -35.39 -15.28 45.46
N SER A 533 -36.71 -15.45 45.33
CA SER A 533 -37.35 -16.77 45.22
C SER A 533 -36.61 -17.62 44.19
N ASP A 534 -36.47 -18.92 44.44
CA ASP A 534 -35.74 -19.81 43.53
C ASP A 534 -36.33 -19.81 42.11
N GLY A 535 -37.62 -19.48 41.95
CA GLY A 535 -38.23 -19.23 40.64
C GLY A 535 -37.67 -18.00 39.91
N GLN A 536 -37.36 -16.92 40.64
CA GLN A 536 -36.72 -15.72 40.07
C GLN A 536 -35.23 -15.97 39.76
N LYS A 537 -34.54 -16.80 40.54
CA LYS A 537 -33.16 -17.22 40.20
C LYS A 537 -33.12 -18.06 38.93
N GLN A 538 -34.06 -19.00 38.78
CA GLN A 538 -34.18 -19.79 37.55
C GLN A 538 -34.56 -18.91 36.35
N ALA A 539 -35.44 -17.92 36.53
CA ALA A 539 -35.77 -16.96 35.49
C ALA A 539 -34.54 -16.12 35.07
N MET A 540 -33.79 -15.56 36.03
CA MET A 540 -32.56 -14.82 35.73
C MET A 540 -31.49 -15.70 35.08
N PHE A 541 -31.33 -16.95 35.54
CA PHE A 541 -30.41 -17.89 34.92
C PHE A 541 -30.80 -18.20 33.47
N SER A 542 -32.10 -18.44 33.21
CA SER A 542 -32.60 -18.67 31.85
C SER A 542 -32.40 -17.45 30.94
N GLN A 543 -32.52 -16.24 31.50
CA GLN A 543 -32.28 -14.99 30.80
C GLN A 543 -30.79 -14.81 30.46
N ILE A 544 -29.89 -15.12 31.41
CA ILE A 544 -28.44 -15.08 31.19
C ILE A 544 -28.02 -16.12 30.14
N VAL A 545 -28.56 -17.33 30.19
CA VAL A 545 -28.26 -18.38 29.19
C VAL A 545 -28.74 -17.96 27.80
N ARG A 546 -29.93 -17.38 27.68
CA ARG A 546 -30.43 -16.82 26.41
C ARG A 546 -29.56 -15.67 25.91
N GLN A 547 -29.11 -14.78 26.80
CA GLN A 547 -28.19 -13.70 26.43
C GLN A 547 -26.84 -14.24 25.96
N GLN A 548 -26.31 -15.28 26.63
CA GLN A 548 -25.07 -15.92 26.25
C GLN A 548 -25.18 -16.63 24.89
N GLN A 549 -26.30 -17.32 24.63
CA GLN A 549 -26.59 -17.93 23.33
C GLN A 549 -26.72 -16.88 22.22
N ASN A 550 -27.40 -15.76 22.48
CA ASN A 550 -27.52 -14.65 21.53
C ASN A 550 -26.18 -13.95 21.26
N LEU A 551 -25.28 -13.89 22.25
CA LEU A 551 -23.92 -13.37 22.05
C LEU A 551 -23.08 -14.34 21.23
N GLN A 552 -23.18 -15.64 21.49
CA GLN A 552 -22.50 -16.67 20.71
C GLN A 552 -22.96 -16.66 19.25
N SER A 553 -24.26 -16.56 18.98
CA SER A 553 -24.78 -16.47 17.61
C SER A 553 -24.29 -15.22 16.89
N LYS A 554 -24.25 -14.06 17.57
CA LYS A 554 -23.68 -12.83 17.00
C LYS A 554 -22.20 -12.96 16.66
N ILE A 555 -21.42 -13.64 17.50
CA ILE A 555 -20.00 -13.89 17.24
C ILE A 555 -19.82 -14.80 16.02
N THR A 556 -20.61 -15.88 15.92
CA THR A 556 -20.55 -16.77 14.75
C THR A 556 -20.98 -16.09 13.46
N ASP A 557 -22.01 -15.23 13.52
CA ASP A 557 -22.47 -14.47 12.35
C ASP A 557 -21.42 -13.46 11.89
N GLN A 558 -20.75 -12.78 12.83
CA GLN A 558 -19.64 -11.87 12.50
C GLN A 558 -18.44 -12.61 11.89
N GLN A 559 -18.09 -13.79 12.40
CA GLN A 559 -17.04 -14.63 11.82
C GLN A 559 -17.39 -15.06 10.39
N LYS A 560 -18.63 -15.50 10.17
CA LYS A 560 -19.12 -15.88 8.84
C LYS A 560 -19.10 -14.69 7.86
N GLN A 561 -19.49 -13.50 8.30
CA GLN A 561 -19.39 -12.29 7.47
C GLN A 561 -17.95 -11.92 7.13
N GLN A 562 -17.01 -12.11 8.06
CA GLN A 562 -15.58 -11.88 7.81
C GLN A 562 -15.03 -12.90 6.80
N GLU A 563 -15.40 -14.17 6.92
CA GLU A 563 -15.03 -15.23 5.97
C GLU A 563 -15.58 -14.97 4.57
N GLU A 564 -16.86 -14.59 4.45
CA GLU A 564 -17.47 -14.22 3.16
C GLU A 564 -16.77 -13.00 2.53
N ASN A 565 -16.42 -12.00 3.34
CA ASN A 565 -15.70 -10.81 2.86
C ASN A 565 -14.26 -11.15 2.42
N LEU A 566 -13.58 -12.06 3.12
CA LEU A 566 -12.26 -12.57 2.71
C LEU A 566 -12.35 -13.36 1.42
N GLN A 567 -13.35 -14.25 1.28
CA GLN A 567 -13.58 -14.99 0.04
C GLN A 567 -13.88 -14.05 -1.14
N LYS A 568 -14.71 -13.02 -0.95
CA LYS A 568 -14.97 -11.99 -1.98
C LYS A 568 -13.70 -11.23 -2.37
N ARG A 569 -12.84 -10.88 -1.40
CA ARG A 569 -11.55 -10.22 -1.65
C ARG A 569 -10.58 -11.13 -2.40
N LEU A 570 -10.52 -12.42 -2.05
CA LEU A 570 -9.68 -13.40 -2.75
C LEU A 570 -10.17 -13.66 -4.17
N ALA A 571 -11.48 -13.73 -4.40
CA ALA A 571 -12.07 -13.84 -5.73
C ALA A 571 -11.79 -12.59 -6.59
N ALA A 572 -11.93 -11.38 -6.02
CA ALA A 572 -11.58 -10.14 -6.71
C ALA A 572 -10.09 -10.08 -7.08
N LYS A 573 -9.19 -10.53 -6.19
CA LYS A 573 -7.76 -10.64 -6.49
C LYS A 573 -7.46 -11.67 -7.57
N ARG A 574 -8.15 -12.82 -7.59
CA ARG A 574 -8.02 -13.80 -8.68
C ARG A 574 -8.44 -13.20 -10.02
N ASN A 575 -9.58 -12.52 -10.08
CA ASN A 575 -10.03 -11.86 -11.30
C ASN A 575 -9.07 -10.75 -11.76
N GLN A 576 -8.49 -9.98 -10.84
CA GLN A 576 -7.47 -8.97 -11.17
C GLN A 576 -6.17 -9.61 -11.69
N ASN A 577 -5.74 -10.72 -11.10
CA ASN A 577 -4.57 -11.47 -11.57
C ASN A 577 -4.81 -12.10 -12.95
N GLU A 578 -6.02 -12.60 -13.22
CA GLU A 578 -6.40 -13.10 -14.54
C GLU A 578 -6.43 -11.98 -15.59
N GLN A 579 -6.94 -10.79 -15.23
CA GLN A 579 -6.89 -9.61 -16.11
C GLN A 579 -5.45 -9.14 -16.37
N ALA A 580 -4.59 -9.13 -15.34
CA ALA A 580 -3.18 -8.80 -15.48
C ALA A 580 -2.45 -9.83 -16.36
N ALA A 581 -2.71 -11.12 -16.17
CA ALA A 581 -2.16 -12.18 -17.01
C ALA A 581 -2.66 -12.06 -18.47
N ALA A 582 -3.92 -11.70 -18.69
CA ALA A 582 -4.46 -11.45 -20.02
C ALA A 582 -3.78 -10.24 -20.69
N LEU A 583 -3.49 -9.16 -19.95
CA LEU A 583 -2.75 -8.00 -20.45
C LEU A 583 -1.29 -8.33 -20.78
N VAL A 584 -0.63 -9.14 -19.96
CA VAL A 584 0.73 -9.63 -20.23
C VAL A 584 0.75 -10.48 -21.50
N ASN A 585 -0.19 -11.43 -21.64
CA ASN A 585 -0.32 -12.25 -22.84
C ASN A 585 -0.62 -11.40 -24.09
N LEU A 586 -1.38 -10.31 -23.95
CA LEU A 586 -1.66 -9.38 -25.05
C LEU A 586 -0.40 -8.58 -25.43
N GLY A 587 0.39 -8.16 -24.44
CA GLY A 587 1.69 -7.52 -24.63
C GLY A 587 2.72 -8.43 -25.30
N GLU A 588 2.78 -9.71 -24.91
CA GLU A 588 3.65 -10.71 -25.54
C GLU A 588 3.25 -10.99 -27.00
N ARG A 589 1.95 -11.02 -27.29
CA ARG A 589 1.44 -11.11 -28.67
C ARG A 589 1.77 -9.88 -29.50
N GLN A 590 1.66 -8.67 -28.94
CA GLN A 590 2.04 -7.44 -29.64
C GLN A 590 3.55 -7.37 -29.87
N LYS A 591 4.36 -7.82 -28.91
CA LYS A 591 5.82 -7.90 -29.04
C LYS A 591 6.24 -8.88 -30.14
N THR A 592 5.65 -10.07 -30.18
CA THR A 592 5.92 -11.04 -31.26
C THR A 592 5.47 -10.54 -32.63
N ILE A 593 4.35 -9.82 -32.73
CA ILE A 593 3.93 -9.18 -33.98
C ILE A 593 4.92 -8.08 -34.42
N LEU A 594 5.42 -7.27 -33.48
CA LEU A 594 6.43 -6.25 -33.76
C LEU A 594 7.78 -6.84 -34.17
N GLU A 595 8.22 -7.91 -33.52
CA GLU A 595 9.45 -8.64 -33.89
C GLU A 595 9.33 -9.27 -35.28
N GLN A 596 8.17 -9.84 -35.62
CA GLN A 596 7.89 -10.35 -36.97
C GLN A 596 7.90 -9.24 -38.02
N LYS A 597 7.25 -8.10 -37.76
CA LYS A 597 7.28 -6.92 -38.66
C LYS A 597 8.69 -6.37 -38.85
N ASN A 598 9.45 -6.22 -37.76
CA ASN A 598 10.85 -5.76 -37.84
C ASN A 598 11.74 -6.78 -38.58
N GLY A 599 11.43 -8.08 -38.50
CA GLY A 599 12.10 -9.13 -39.27
C GLY A 599 11.79 -9.03 -40.77
N THR A 600 10.54 -8.79 -41.14
CA THR A 600 10.13 -8.62 -42.54
C THR A 600 10.65 -7.33 -43.15
N ASP A 601 10.70 -6.23 -42.40
CA ASP A 601 11.25 -4.97 -42.88
C ASP A 601 12.76 -5.08 -43.11
N LYS A 602 13.49 -5.78 -42.23
CA LYS A 602 14.91 -6.06 -42.42
C LYS A 602 15.18 -6.95 -43.63
N SER A 603 14.32 -7.93 -43.92
CA SER A 603 14.48 -8.77 -45.11
C SER A 603 14.14 -8.02 -46.40
N GLN A 604 13.11 -7.17 -46.41
CA GLN A 604 12.78 -6.29 -47.54
C GLN A 604 13.90 -5.28 -47.84
N ILE A 605 14.48 -4.63 -46.82
CA ILE A 605 15.62 -3.72 -46.98
C ILE A 605 16.86 -4.45 -47.55
N LYS A 606 17.05 -5.73 -47.23
CA LYS A 606 18.16 -6.55 -47.75
C LYS A 606 17.95 -6.95 -49.22
N VAL A 607 16.70 -7.11 -49.65
CA VAL A 607 16.33 -7.38 -51.06
C VAL A 607 16.45 -6.11 -51.90
N GLU A 608 16.06 -4.94 -51.38
CA GLU A 608 16.24 -3.67 -52.10
C GLU A 608 17.71 -3.28 -52.27
N LYS A 609 18.56 -3.56 -51.26
CA LYS A 609 20.00 -3.35 -51.37
C LYS A 609 20.70 -4.30 -52.35
N SER A 610 20.21 -5.54 -52.50
CA SER A 610 20.77 -6.49 -53.49
C SER A 610 20.22 -6.28 -54.91
N GLY A 611 19.06 -5.63 -55.06
CA GLY A 611 18.52 -5.20 -56.35
C GLY A 611 19.26 -3.98 -56.92
N ARG A 612 19.66 -3.03 -56.07
CA ARG A 612 20.39 -1.82 -56.51
C ARG A 612 21.82 -2.09 -56.99
N SER A 613 22.50 -3.09 -56.42
CA SER A 613 23.86 -3.47 -56.82
C SER A 613 23.94 -4.21 -58.17
N LYS A 614 22.82 -4.70 -58.71
CA LYS A 614 22.78 -5.35 -60.05
C LYS A 614 22.46 -4.38 -61.19
N SER A 615 22.14 -3.12 -60.89
CA SER A 615 21.78 -2.10 -61.89
C SER A 615 22.93 -1.15 -62.26
N SER A 616 24.09 -1.23 -61.60
CA SER A 616 25.26 -0.36 -61.89
C SER A 616 26.33 -1.01 -62.80
N ASP A 617 26.19 -2.28 -63.19
CA ASP A 617 27.14 -2.99 -64.07
C ASP A 617 26.65 -3.07 -65.55
N ARG A 618 25.69 -2.23 -65.92
CA ARG A 618 25.26 -2.07 -67.33
C ARG A 618 25.13 -0.59 -67.68
N THR A 619 26.27 0.07 -67.83
CA THR A 619 26.47 1.22 -68.71
C THR A 619 27.93 1.28 -69.09
#